data_AF-A0A1Q8CT14-F1
#
_entry.id   AF-A0A1Q8CT14-F1
#
_cell.length_a   1.000
_cell.length_b   1.000
_cell.length_c   1.000
_cell.angle_alpha   90.00
_cell.angle_beta   90.00
_cell.angle_gamma   90.00
#
_symmetry.space_group_name_H-M   'P 1'
#
loop_
_entity.id
_entity.type
_entity.pdbx_description
1 polymer ?
#
loop_
_entity_poly.entity_id
_entity_poly.type
_entity_poly.pdbx_seq_one_letter_code
_entity_poly.pdbx_strand_id
1 'polypeptide(L)'
;MSAVELRSLAVRVLVAAGASEADAEIVAGSLVESNLLGHDSHGVRRLGPYLEDVRGGRIDPRAEPRTEATRPGAVVVHGRRAFGQIAASHAVRELTGLAGTRGSAVAAIRDCNHVGRLGEYVSALAEHDLVAVAFGNADATVAPFGGRERRLGTNPLAWAVPREQGAPVVMDWATSGVAEGKLAVARDRGEPVAEGLVLDAAGRSSTDPGAFYAGGVLLPFGGHKGYGLSVLIEIVGGLLSGTGIGSMPEYRGGFGTVLMAFDIAAFLPPARFREQTEQFCRRLNETPLAEGHEEVLVPGELEERVRRERERDGIPIPETTWQELTALPGALSNSEEERP
;
A
#
# COMPACT_ATOMS: atom_id res chain seq x y z
N MET A 1 -2.45 -17.15 13.67
CA MET A 1 -3.55 -17.73 12.85
C MET A 1 -3.00 -18.06 11.47
N SER A 2 -3.42 -19.15 10.82
CA SER A 2 -2.93 -19.43 9.47
C SER A 2 -3.47 -18.42 8.45
N ALA A 3 -2.76 -18.20 7.35
CA ALA A 3 -3.20 -17.31 6.29
C ALA A 3 -4.54 -17.77 5.67
N VAL A 4 -4.77 -19.08 5.58
CA VAL A 4 -6.00 -19.68 5.04
C VAL A 4 -7.20 -19.38 5.94
N GLU A 5 -7.07 -19.58 7.25
CA GLU A 5 -8.13 -19.27 8.23
C GLU A 5 -8.45 -17.77 8.22
N LEU A 6 -7.41 -16.94 8.21
CA LEU A 6 -7.57 -15.48 8.24
C LEU A 6 -8.24 -14.97 6.97
N ARG A 7 -7.86 -15.49 5.80
CA ARG A 7 -8.49 -15.17 4.51
C ARG A 7 -9.95 -15.60 4.51
N SER A 8 -10.25 -16.82 4.97
CA SER A 8 -11.62 -17.33 5.04
C SER A 8 -12.51 -16.46 5.93
N LEU A 9 -11.99 -15.99 7.08
CA LEU A 9 -12.69 -15.04 7.95
C LEU A 9 -12.95 -13.71 7.22
N ALA A 10 -11.92 -13.13 6.60
CA ALA A 10 -12.04 -11.87 5.89
C ALA A 10 -13.05 -11.94 4.74
N VAL A 11 -13.07 -13.04 3.98
CA VAL A 11 -14.05 -13.29 2.91
C VAL A 11 -15.47 -13.30 3.49
N ARG A 12 -15.74 -14.04 4.56
CA ARG A 12 -17.09 -14.07 5.18
C ARG A 12 -17.55 -12.69 5.63
N VAL A 13 -16.66 -11.92 6.25
CA VAL A 13 -16.96 -10.55 6.70
C VAL A 13 -17.31 -9.64 5.51
N LEU A 14 -16.56 -9.72 4.42
CA LEU A 14 -16.79 -8.91 3.22
C LEU A 14 -18.09 -9.32 2.48
N VAL A 15 -18.37 -10.62 2.39
CA VAL A 15 -19.64 -11.13 1.84
C VAL A 15 -20.82 -10.69 2.69
N ALA A 16 -20.71 -10.75 4.02
CA ALA A 16 -21.73 -10.23 4.94
C ALA A 16 -21.94 -8.71 4.79
N ALA A 17 -20.91 -7.97 4.37
CA ALA A 17 -20.99 -6.56 4.01
C ALA A 17 -21.59 -6.30 2.61
N GLY A 18 -21.94 -7.36 1.86
CA GLY A 18 -22.64 -7.27 0.58
C GLY A 18 -21.78 -7.42 -0.68
N ALA A 19 -20.48 -7.68 -0.52
CA ALA A 19 -19.58 -7.96 -1.64
C ALA A 19 -19.92 -9.30 -2.32
N SER A 20 -19.59 -9.43 -3.60
CA SER A 20 -19.61 -10.74 -4.26
C SER A 20 -18.53 -11.65 -3.66
N GLU A 21 -18.69 -12.97 -3.73
CA GLU A 21 -17.65 -13.90 -3.28
C GLU A 21 -16.32 -13.66 -4.01
N ALA A 22 -16.38 -13.40 -5.32
CA ALA A 22 -15.19 -13.13 -6.13
C ALA A 22 -14.46 -11.84 -5.69
N ASP A 23 -15.18 -10.76 -5.43
CA ASP A 23 -14.57 -9.51 -4.98
C ASP A 23 -14.08 -9.63 -3.53
N ALA A 24 -14.82 -10.34 -2.67
CA ALA A 24 -14.41 -10.62 -1.31
C ALA A 24 -13.09 -11.39 -1.28
N GLU A 25 -12.89 -12.37 -2.17
CA GLU A 25 -11.65 -13.11 -2.30
C GLU A 25 -10.46 -12.23 -2.71
N ILE A 26 -10.67 -11.28 -3.64
CA ILE A 26 -9.61 -10.34 -4.06
C ILE A 26 -9.22 -9.42 -2.89
N VAL A 27 -10.21 -8.80 -2.24
CA VAL A 27 -9.96 -7.88 -1.13
C VAL A 27 -9.35 -8.62 0.06
N ALA A 28 -9.90 -9.76 0.46
CA ALA A 28 -9.35 -10.58 1.54
C ALA A 28 -7.94 -11.07 1.24
N GLY A 29 -7.68 -11.49 -0.01
CA GLY A 29 -6.36 -11.88 -0.47
C GLY A 29 -5.33 -10.76 -0.29
N SER A 30 -5.63 -9.56 -0.79
CA SER A 30 -4.78 -8.37 -0.65
C SER A 30 -4.47 -8.02 0.82
N LEU A 31 -5.49 -8.09 1.70
CA LEU A 31 -5.32 -7.80 3.13
C LEU A 31 -4.42 -8.86 3.81
N VAL A 32 -4.68 -10.14 3.58
CA VAL A 32 -3.88 -11.22 4.16
C VAL A 32 -2.46 -11.22 3.61
N GLU A 33 -2.28 -10.90 2.33
CA GLU A 33 -0.97 -10.77 1.72
C GLU A 33 -0.16 -9.63 2.35
N SER A 34 -0.82 -8.49 2.64
CA SER A 34 -0.21 -7.40 3.38
C SER A 34 0.22 -7.84 4.78
N ASN A 35 -0.57 -8.68 5.46
CA ASN A 35 -0.13 -9.29 6.71
C ASN A 35 1.03 -10.27 6.51
N LEU A 36 1.03 -11.14 5.50
CA LEU A 36 2.13 -12.07 5.26
C LEU A 36 3.46 -11.33 5.07
N LEU A 37 3.45 -10.20 4.37
CA LEU A 37 4.64 -9.38 4.12
C LEU A 37 5.01 -8.45 5.30
N GLY A 38 4.27 -8.50 6.42
CA GLY A 38 4.56 -7.69 7.61
C GLY A 38 4.03 -6.25 7.59
N HIS A 39 3.22 -5.89 6.59
CA HIS A 39 2.55 -4.60 6.49
C HIS A 39 1.19 -4.60 7.19
N ASP A 40 1.18 -4.90 8.49
CA ASP A 40 -0.05 -5.13 9.27
C ASP A 40 -1.03 -3.96 9.24
N SER A 41 -0.53 -2.71 9.10
CA SER A 41 -1.37 -1.50 8.97
C SER A 41 -2.31 -1.53 7.77
N HIS A 42 -1.98 -2.28 6.71
CA HIS A 42 -2.75 -2.42 5.48
C HIS A 42 -3.41 -3.81 5.36
N GLY A 43 -3.27 -4.66 6.39
CA GLY A 43 -3.88 -5.98 6.43
C GLY A 43 -5.28 -6.02 7.01
N VAL A 44 -5.68 -7.16 7.59
CA VAL A 44 -7.07 -7.43 8.02
C VAL A 44 -7.67 -6.40 8.98
N ARG A 45 -6.86 -5.65 9.74
CA ARG A 45 -7.34 -4.54 10.58
C ARG A 45 -8.12 -3.47 9.79
N ARG A 46 -7.97 -3.42 8.46
CA ARG A 46 -8.72 -2.51 7.59
C ARG A 46 -10.17 -2.94 7.38
N LEU A 47 -10.56 -4.17 7.72
CA LEU A 47 -11.93 -4.66 7.55
C LEU A 47 -12.95 -3.80 8.29
N GLY A 48 -12.71 -3.44 9.55
CA GLY A 48 -13.61 -2.58 10.34
C GLY A 48 -13.88 -1.23 9.63
N PRO A 49 -12.84 -0.42 9.38
CA PRO A 49 -12.98 0.84 8.64
C PRO A 49 -13.63 0.68 7.26
N TYR A 50 -13.31 -0.38 6.51
CA TYR A 50 -13.96 -0.63 5.22
C TYR A 50 -15.46 -0.94 5.36
N LEU A 51 -15.87 -1.69 6.37
CA LEU A 51 -17.29 -1.96 6.63
C LEU A 51 -18.03 -0.68 7.06
N GLU A 52 -17.37 0.22 7.78
CA GLU A 52 -17.92 1.55 8.07
C GLU A 52 -18.08 2.39 6.80
N ASP A 53 -17.10 2.35 5.89
CA ASP A 53 -17.17 3.02 4.60
C ASP A 53 -18.28 2.43 3.71
N VAL A 54 -18.52 1.12 3.75
CA VAL A 54 -19.65 0.47 3.09
C VAL A 54 -20.97 0.98 3.68
N ARG A 55 -21.13 0.97 5.01
CA ARG A 55 -22.35 1.45 5.68
C ARG A 55 -22.60 2.94 5.42
N GLY A 56 -21.54 3.74 5.35
CA GLY A 56 -21.58 5.15 5.03
C GLY A 56 -21.77 5.48 3.55
N GLY A 57 -21.80 4.46 2.66
CA GLY A 57 -21.95 4.63 1.23
C GLY A 57 -20.72 5.21 0.51
N ARG A 58 -19.57 5.23 1.17
CA ARG A 58 -18.26 5.59 0.59
C ARG A 58 -17.68 4.44 -0.23
N ILE A 59 -17.90 3.20 0.19
CA ILE A 59 -17.67 1.99 -0.61
C ILE A 59 -19.02 1.46 -1.10
N ASP A 60 -19.13 1.19 -2.40
CA ASP A 60 -20.15 0.33 -2.97
C ASP A 60 -19.55 -1.08 -3.14
N PRO A 61 -19.96 -2.07 -2.31
CA PRO A 61 -19.33 -3.39 -2.31
C PRO A 61 -19.65 -4.21 -3.57
N ARG A 62 -20.52 -3.71 -4.45
CA ARG A 62 -20.87 -4.33 -5.74
C ARG A 62 -20.46 -3.47 -6.93
N ALA A 63 -19.70 -2.41 -6.71
CA ALA A 63 -19.23 -1.57 -7.79
C ALA A 63 -18.18 -2.30 -8.65
N GLU A 64 -18.39 -2.23 -9.96
CA GLU A 64 -17.49 -2.78 -10.96
C GLU A 64 -16.68 -1.65 -11.61
N PRO A 65 -15.35 -1.66 -11.50
CA PRO A 65 -14.49 -0.69 -12.17
C PRO A 65 -14.68 -0.68 -13.69
N ARG A 66 -14.49 0.49 -14.30
CA ARG A 66 -14.54 0.65 -15.76
C ARG A 66 -13.34 1.41 -16.28
N THR A 67 -12.82 0.94 -17.40
CA THR A 67 -11.71 1.58 -18.09
C THR A 67 -12.20 2.51 -19.20
N GLU A 68 -11.59 3.69 -19.25
CA GLU A 68 -11.72 4.65 -20.32
C GLU A 68 -10.33 4.85 -20.96
N ALA A 69 -10.17 4.40 -22.21
CA ALA A 69 -8.95 4.66 -22.97
C ALA A 69 -8.99 6.11 -23.49
N THR A 70 -8.07 6.94 -23.03
CA THR A 70 -8.05 8.38 -23.36
C THR A 70 -7.08 8.70 -24.50
N ARG A 71 -5.97 7.97 -24.56
CA ARG A 71 -4.92 8.04 -25.59
C ARG A 71 -4.24 6.66 -25.74
N PRO A 72 -3.52 6.40 -26.84
CA PRO A 72 -2.64 5.22 -26.91
C PRO A 72 -1.70 5.19 -25.71
N GLY A 73 -1.69 4.08 -24.95
CA GLY A 73 -0.85 3.94 -23.75
C GLY A 73 -1.38 4.65 -22.49
N ALA A 74 -2.55 5.30 -22.52
CA ALA A 74 -3.12 5.97 -21.36
C ALA A 74 -4.57 5.56 -21.12
N VAL A 75 -4.84 5.08 -19.90
CA VAL A 75 -6.18 4.71 -19.45
C VAL A 75 -6.55 5.41 -18.15
N VAL A 76 -7.84 5.68 -18.00
CA VAL A 76 -8.41 6.07 -16.72
C VAL A 76 -9.32 4.96 -16.23
N VAL A 77 -9.05 4.46 -15.03
CA VAL A 77 -9.86 3.45 -14.35
C VAL A 77 -10.78 4.15 -13.36
N HIS A 78 -12.07 4.13 -13.67
CA HIS A 78 -13.12 4.61 -12.79
C HIS A 78 -13.51 3.49 -11.83
N GLY A 79 -13.13 3.61 -10.56
CA GLY A 79 -13.42 2.63 -9.51
C GLY A 79 -14.89 2.59 -9.11
N ARG A 80 -15.67 3.65 -9.37
CA ARG A 80 -17.12 3.72 -9.11
C ARG A 80 -17.48 3.43 -7.65
N ARG A 81 -16.63 3.89 -6.73
CA ARG A 81 -16.64 3.64 -5.28
C ARG A 81 -16.41 2.18 -4.88
N ALA A 82 -15.85 1.35 -5.76
CA ALA A 82 -15.42 0.00 -5.36
C ALA A 82 -14.37 0.06 -4.24
N PHE A 83 -14.14 -1.10 -3.61
CA PHE A 83 -12.93 -1.33 -2.84
C PHE A 83 -11.71 -0.98 -3.70
N GLY A 84 -10.72 -0.30 -3.11
CA GLY A 84 -9.55 0.17 -3.85
C GLY A 84 -8.78 -0.98 -4.51
N GLN A 85 -8.74 -2.15 -3.84
CA GLN A 85 -8.12 -3.36 -4.36
C GLN A 85 -8.76 -3.84 -5.66
N ILE A 86 -10.10 -3.77 -5.78
CA ILE A 86 -10.80 -4.17 -7.00
C ILE A 86 -10.44 -3.22 -8.16
N ALA A 87 -10.42 -1.92 -7.90
CA ALA A 87 -10.04 -0.91 -8.90
C ALA A 87 -8.57 -1.02 -9.32
N ALA A 88 -7.66 -1.24 -8.37
CA ALA A 88 -6.23 -1.35 -8.64
C ALA A 88 -5.85 -2.67 -9.32
N SER A 89 -6.44 -3.81 -8.92
CA SER A 89 -6.28 -5.08 -9.64
C SER A 89 -6.85 -5.00 -11.07
N HIS A 90 -7.94 -4.25 -11.28
CA HIS A 90 -8.43 -3.96 -12.63
C HIS A 90 -7.41 -3.16 -13.44
N ALA A 91 -6.82 -2.11 -12.87
CA ALA A 91 -5.79 -1.32 -13.52
C ALA A 91 -4.54 -2.13 -13.87
N VAL A 92 -4.11 -3.06 -13.01
CA VAL A 92 -3.01 -3.99 -13.30
C VAL A 92 -3.31 -4.80 -14.56
N ARG A 93 -4.50 -5.39 -14.69
CA ARG A 93 -4.87 -6.17 -15.88
C ARG A 93 -4.84 -5.34 -17.17
N GLU A 94 -5.35 -4.12 -17.11
CA GLU A 94 -5.32 -3.18 -18.25
C GLU A 94 -3.88 -2.83 -18.65
N LEU A 95 -3.03 -2.54 -17.67
CA LEU A 95 -1.62 -2.21 -17.90
C LEU A 95 -0.82 -3.38 -18.46
N THR A 96 -1.05 -4.61 -17.97
CA THR A 96 -0.38 -5.80 -18.50
C THR A 96 -0.62 -5.96 -20.00
N GLY A 97 -1.87 -5.80 -20.46
CA GLY A 97 -2.20 -5.88 -21.88
C GLY A 97 -1.70 -4.67 -22.69
N LEU A 98 -1.86 -3.45 -22.15
CA LEU A 98 -1.55 -2.23 -22.88
C LEU A 98 -0.04 -1.99 -23.01
N ALA A 99 0.73 -2.22 -21.96
CA ALA A 99 2.20 -2.05 -21.99
C ALA A 99 2.83 -3.00 -23.01
N GLY A 100 2.42 -4.28 -23.05
CA GLY A 100 2.95 -5.25 -24.00
C GLY A 100 2.66 -4.93 -25.48
N THR A 101 1.67 -4.09 -25.78
CA THR A 101 1.36 -3.66 -27.16
C THR A 101 1.90 -2.27 -27.51
N ARG A 102 2.29 -1.46 -26.52
CA ARG A 102 2.67 -0.05 -26.68
C ARG A 102 4.09 0.26 -26.20
N GLY A 103 4.78 -0.70 -25.58
CA GLY A 103 6.07 -0.52 -24.93
C GLY A 103 5.99 0.15 -23.55
N SER A 104 4.95 0.96 -23.30
CA SER A 104 4.64 1.51 -21.97
C SER A 104 3.16 1.88 -21.87
N ALA A 105 2.65 1.93 -20.64
CA ALA A 105 1.28 2.32 -20.35
C ALA A 105 1.15 3.01 -18.99
N VAL A 106 0.14 3.87 -18.85
CA VAL A 106 -0.20 4.58 -17.61
C VAL A 106 -1.68 4.42 -17.31
N ALA A 107 -2.00 4.11 -16.06
CA ALA A 107 -3.35 4.03 -15.53
C ALA A 107 -3.52 5.03 -14.39
N ALA A 108 -4.43 5.98 -14.57
CA ALA A 108 -4.92 6.85 -13.52
C ALA A 108 -6.18 6.22 -12.90
N ILE A 109 -6.17 5.96 -11.60
CA ILE A 109 -7.28 5.32 -10.88
C ILE A 109 -8.00 6.39 -10.05
N ARG A 110 -9.31 6.53 -10.25
CA ARG A 110 -10.14 7.51 -9.55
C ARG A 110 -11.45 6.94 -9.10
N ASP A 111 -12.09 7.66 -8.18
CA ASP A 111 -13.39 7.26 -7.60
C ASP A 111 -13.30 5.84 -7.01
N CYS A 112 -12.25 5.58 -6.24
CA CYS A 112 -12.10 4.36 -5.45
C CYS A 112 -11.64 4.70 -4.03
N ASN A 113 -11.79 3.72 -3.14
CA ASN A 113 -11.34 3.83 -1.76
C ASN A 113 -9.85 3.48 -1.66
N HIS A 114 -9.35 3.38 -0.42
CA HIS A 114 -7.98 2.99 -0.13
C HIS A 114 -7.57 1.70 -0.85
N VAL A 115 -6.47 1.76 -1.60
CA VAL A 115 -5.97 0.64 -2.41
C VAL A 115 -5.07 -0.32 -1.64
N GLY A 116 -4.78 -0.09 -0.35
CA GLY A 116 -3.86 -0.95 0.37
C GLY A 116 -2.40 -0.68 0.01
N ARG A 117 -1.61 -1.74 -0.07
CA ARG A 117 -0.16 -1.69 -0.29
C ARG A 117 0.14 -1.48 -1.79
N LEU A 118 0.82 -0.39 -2.16
CA LEU A 118 1.13 -0.12 -3.58
C LEU A 118 2.05 -1.18 -4.19
N GLY A 119 2.95 -1.74 -3.36
CA GLY A 119 3.84 -2.83 -3.71
C GLY A 119 3.11 -4.03 -4.34
N GLU A 120 1.87 -4.30 -3.94
CA GLU A 120 1.06 -5.40 -4.51
C GLU A 120 0.90 -5.25 -6.02
N TYR A 121 0.55 -4.05 -6.47
CA TYR A 121 0.21 -3.79 -7.87
C TYR A 121 1.46 -3.70 -8.75
N VAL A 122 2.54 -3.09 -8.25
CA VAL A 122 3.81 -3.06 -8.99
C VAL A 122 4.45 -4.44 -9.07
N SER A 123 4.38 -5.25 -8.01
CA SER A 123 4.85 -6.64 -8.04
C SER A 123 4.09 -7.47 -9.08
N ALA A 124 2.76 -7.38 -9.10
CA ALA A 124 1.94 -8.10 -10.07
C ALA A 124 2.26 -7.72 -11.52
N LEU A 125 2.59 -6.45 -11.79
CA LEU A 125 3.06 -6.03 -13.11
C LEU A 125 4.46 -6.59 -13.42
N ALA A 126 5.37 -6.60 -12.44
CA ALA A 126 6.72 -7.14 -12.60
C ALA A 126 6.75 -8.64 -12.89
N GLU A 127 5.78 -9.41 -12.41
CA GLU A 127 5.61 -10.83 -12.77
C GLU A 127 5.34 -11.05 -14.28
N HIS A 128 4.96 -10.00 -15.00
CA HIS A 128 4.71 -10.02 -16.45
C HIS A 128 5.82 -9.36 -17.28
N ASP A 129 7.07 -9.34 -16.77
CA ASP A 129 8.22 -8.71 -17.44
C ASP A 129 8.05 -7.19 -17.68
N LEU A 130 7.30 -6.52 -16.79
CA LEU A 130 7.12 -5.07 -16.82
C LEU A 130 7.91 -4.40 -15.69
N VAL A 131 8.61 -3.32 -15.98
CA VAL A 131 9.06 -2.40 -14.92
C VAL A 131 7.85 -1.57 -14.50
N ALA A 132 7.57 -1.49 -13.20
CA ALA A 132 6.37 -0.83 -12.70
C ALA A 132 6.67 0.23 -11.65
N VAL A 133 5.89 1.31 -11.66
CA VAL A 133 5.96 2.41 -10.68
C VAL A 133 4.54 2.82 -10.29
N ALA A 134 4.32 3.05 -9.01
CA ALA A 134 3.04 3.48 -8.44
C ALA A 134 3.21 4.71 -7.57
N PHE A 135 2.28 5.65 -7.70
CA PHE A 135 2.09 6.77 -6.80
C PHE A 135 0.73 6.68 -6.14
N GLY A 136 0.65 6.97 -4.85
CA GLY A 136 -0.61 7.11 -4.12
C GLY A 136 -0.58 8.36 -3.26
N ASN A 137 -1.58 9.23 -3.35
CA ASN A 137 -1.74 10.32 -2.38
C ASN A 137 -2.71 9.95 -1.25
N ALA A 138 -2.68 10.71 -0.17
CA ALA A 138 -3.48 10.47 1.03
C ALA A 138 -3.85 11.77 1.74
N ASP A 139 -4.71 11.66 2.76
CA ASP A 139 -5.09 12.78 3.62
C ASP A 139 -3.87 13.46 4.27
N ALA A 140 -3.94 14.79 4.39
CA ALA A 140 -2.84 15.59 4.90
C ALA A 140 -2.48 15.26 6.37
N THR A 141 -1.29 14.72 6.56
CA THR A 141 -0.73 14.28 7.86
C THR A 141 0.73 14.66 8.05
N VAL A 142 1.41 15.10 6.99
CA VAL A 142 2.83 15.42 6.92
C VAL A 142 3.02 16.92 6.65
N ALA A 143 4.02 17.52 7.28
CA ALA A 143 4.38 18.91 7.06
C ALA A 143 5.29 19.07 5.82
N PRO A 144 5.15 20.16 5.06
CA PRO A 144 6.18 20.58 4.11
C PRO A 144 7.50 20.80 4.85
N PHE A 145 8.63 20.58 4.18
CA PHE A 145 9.93 20.87 4.81
C PHE A 145 10.03 22.34 5.23
N GLY A 146 10.31 22.58 6.52
CA GLY A 146 10.32 23.91 7.13
C GLY A 146 8.94 24.43 7.59
N GLY A 147 7.86 23.69 7.31
CA GLY A 147 6.52 23.95 7.82
C GLY A 147 6.21 23.21 9.13
N ARG A 148 5.08 23.56 9.75
CA ARG A 148 4.58 22.93 10.99
C ARG A 148 3.14 22.45 10.92
N GLU A 149 2.51 22.57 9.75
CA GLU A 149 1.10 22.22 9.53
C GLU A 149 0.99 21.06 8.56
N ARG A 150 -0.02 20.21 8.77
CA ARG A 150 -0.34 19.09 7.88
C ARG A 150 -0.76 19.63 6.51
N ARG A 151 0.03 19.34 5.47
CA ARG A 151 -0.27 19.77 4.08
C ARG A 151 -0.07 18.68 3.03
N LEU A 152 0.57 17.58 3.38
CA LEU A 152 0.88 16.47 2.49
C LEU A 152 0.40 15.18 3.12
N GLY A 153 -0.05 14.22 2.32
CA GLY A 153 -0.23 12.86 2.78
C GLY A 153 1.09 12.15 3.08
N THR A 154 0.99 10.93 3.62
CA THR A 154 2.14 10.00 3.69
C THR A 154 2.65 9.61 2.31
N ASN A 155 1.83 9.81 1.27
CA ASN A 155 2.18 9.85 -0.14
C ASN A 155 3.18 8.76 -0.54
N PRO A 156 2.78 7.48 -0.52
CA PRO A 156 3.67 6.38 -0.86
C PRO A 156 4.07 6.36 -2.33
N LEU A 157 5.29 5.86 -2.53
CA LEU A 157 5.84 5.46 -3.82
C LEU A 157 6.19 3.97 -3.74
N ALA A 158 5.79 3.22 -4.76
CA ALA A 158 6.31 1.88 -4.97
C ALA A 158 6.88 1.70 -6.37
N TRP A 159 7.90 0.87 -6.50
CA TRP A 159 8.33 0.36 -7.79
C TRP A 159 8.72 -1.10 -7.69
N ALA A 160 8.62 -1.81 -8.81
CA ALA A 160 9.07 -3.17 -8.91
C ALA A 160 9.75 -3.44 -10.26
N VAL A 161 10.73 -4.34 -10.23
CA VAL A 161 11.41 -4.83 -11.42
C VAL A 161 11.57 -6.34 -11.37
N PRO A 162 11.42 -7.05 -12.51
CA PRO A 162 11.66 -8.48 -12.56
C PRO A 162 13.15 -8.80 -12.40
N ARG A 163 13.43 -9.94 -11.77
CA ARG A 163 14.76 -10.54 -11.64
C ARG A 163 14.67 -12.02 -12.04
N GLU A 164 15.82 -12.63 -12.30
CA GLU A 164 15.85 -14.01 -12.79
C GLU A 164 15.41 -15.03 -11.72
N GLN A 165 15.68 -14.76 -10.44
CA GLN A 165 15.41 -15.71 -9.35
C GLN A 165 14.48 -15.12 -8.28
N GLY A 166 13.41 -15.85 -7.96
CA GLY A 166 12.50 -15.52 -6.87
C GLY A 166 11.51 -14.42 -7.21
N ALA A 167 10.98 -13.76 -6.17
CA ALA A 167 10.05 -12.65 -6.32
C ALA A 167 10.74 -11.42 -6.95
N PRO A 168 9.97 -10.52 -7.61
CA PRO A 168 10.50 -9.26 -8.11
C PRO A 168 11.23 -8.46 -7.01
N VAL A 169 12.16 -7.58 -7.42
CA VAL A 169 12.70 -6.57 -6.51
C VAL A 169 11.64 -5.50 -6.32
N VAL A 170 11.28 -5.20 -5.07
CA VAL A 170 10.16 -4.31 -4.76
C VAL A 170 10.58 -3.30 -3.70
N MET A 171 10.35 -2.03 -3.99
CA MET A 171 10.42 -0.95 -3.02
C MET A 171 9.01 -0.42 -2.81
N ASP A 172 8.59 -0.26 -1.55
CA ASP A 172 7.27 0.25 -1.19
C ASP A 172 7.31 0.93 0.18
N TRP A 173 7.14 2.26 0.20
CA TRP A 173 7.28 3.07 1.41
C TRP A 173 6.59 4.43 1.26
N ALA A 174 6.24 4.99 2.40
CA ALA A 174 5.75 6.34 2.53
C ALA A 174 6.88 7.38 2.36
N THR A 175 6.52 8.60 1.98
CA THR A 175 7.43 9.75 1.99
C THR A 175 7.57 10.43 3.36
N SER A 176 6.74 10.04 4.33
CA SER A 176 6.93 10.39 5.73
C SER A 176 8.09 9.61 6.35
N GLY A 177 8.79 10.20 7.32
CA GLY A 177 9.88 9.55 8.04
C GLY A 177 9.44 8.31 8.84
N VAL A 178 8.16 8.25 9.19
CA VAL A 178 7.53 7.10 9.84
C VAL A 178 6.09 6.95 9.35
N ALA A 179 5.62 5.71 9.23
CA ALA A 179 4.22 5.42 8.94
C ALA A 179 3.37 5.63 10.20
N GLU A 180 2.16 6.18 10.06
CA GLU A 180 1.24 6.40 11.19
C GLU A 180 0.99 5.10 11.98
N GLY A 181 0.86 3.95 11.30
CA GLY A 181 0.70 2.66 11.98
C GLY A 181 1.86 2.29 12.89
N LYS A 182 3.11 2.56 12.49
CA LYS A 182 4.30 2.35 13.35
C LYS A 182 4.29 3.33 14.52
N LEU A 183 3.83 4.57 14.30
CA LEU A 183 3.68 5.57 15.35
C LEU A 183 2.60 5.19 16.37
N ALA A 184 1.47 4.63 15.92
CA ALA A 184 0.42 4.11 16.80
C ALA A 184 0.96 2.99 17.70
N VAL A 185 1.70 2.04 17.14
CA VAL A 185 2.30 0.94 17.92
C VAL A 185 3.30 1.46 18.95
N ALA A 186 4.17 2.39 18.57
CA ALA A 186 5.12 3.01 19.51
C ALA A 186 4.39 3.71 20.67
N ARG A 187 3.30 4.44 20.37
CA ARG A 187 2.44 5.07 21.38
C ARG A 187 1.83 4.05 22.33
N ASP A 188 1.25 2.99 21.79
CA ASP A 188 0.57 1.96 22.60
C ASP A 188 1.55 1.22 23.52
N ARG A 189 2.84 1.15 23.13
CA ARG A 189 3.93 0.61 23.97
C ARG A 189 4.57 1.63 24.91
N GLY A 190 4.25 2.92 24.79
CA GLY A 190 4.93 4.00 25.51
C GLY A 190 6.40 4.17 25.13
N GLU A 191 6.78 3.76 23.91
CA GLU A 191 8.15 3.83 23.40
C GLU A 191 8.37 5.13 22.60
N PRO A 192 9.50 5.83 22.80
CA PRO A 192 9.81 7.02 22.00
C PRO A 192 10.13 6.64 20.55
N VAL A 193 9.82 7.54 19.62
CA VAL A 193 10.31 7.46 18.23
C VAL A 193 11.59 8.26 18.03
N ALA A 194 12.31 7.97 16.96
CA ALA A 194 13.52 8.71 16.61
C ALA A 194 13.24 10.21 16.41
N GLU A 195 14.25 11.05 16.69
CA GLU A 195 14.18 12.48 16.44
C GLU A 195 13.94 12.79 14.96
N GLY A 196 13.30 13.93 14.68
CA GLY A 196 13.06 14.38 13.31
C GLY A 196 11.90 13.66 12.61
N LEU A 197 11.09 12.89 13.33
CA LEU A 197 9.91 12.19 12.78
C LEU A 197 8.58 12.93 13.04
N VAL A 198 8.48 13.65 14.15
CA VAL A 198 7.24 14.29 14.60
C VAL A 198 7.50 15.70 15.14
N LEU A 199 6.60 16.64 14.83
CA LEU A 199 6.48 17.90 15.56
C LEU A 199 5.22 17.89 16.42
N ASP A 200 5.27 18.52 17.60
CA ASP A 200 4.10 18.80 18.42
C ASP A 200 3.20 19.88 17.80
N ALA A 201 2.05 20.17 18.43
CA ALA A 201 1.11 21.18 17.94
C ALA A 201 1.70 22.62 17.87
N ALA A 202 2.78 22.90 18.59
CA ALA A 202 3.49 24.18 18.55
C ALA A 202 4.60 24.20 17.47
N GLY A 203 4.85 23.08 16.79
CA GLY A 203 5.91 22.94 15.79
C GLY A 203 7.29 22.63 16.37
N ARG A 204 7.37 22.16 17.62
CA ARG A 204 8.64 21.74 18.24
C ARG A 204 8.90 20.26 17.98
N SER A 205 10.15 19.88 17.79
CA SER A 205 10.55 18.47 17.64
C SER A 205 10.09 17.65 18.85
N SER A 206 9.53 16.47 18.59
CA SER A 206 9.08 15.53 19.62
C SER A 206 9.50 14.11 19.27
N THR A 207 9.91 13.36 20.29
CA THR A 207 10.09 11.90 20.24
C THR A 207 8.91 11.17 20.86
N ASP A 208 7.95 11.88 21.46
CA ASP A 208 6.69 11.29 21.94
C ASP A 208 5.76 11.03 20.76
N PRO A 209 5.40 9.76 20.46
CA PRO A 209 4.45 9.43 19.40
C PRO A 209 3.03 9.98 19.66
N GLY A 210 2.68 10.25 20.92
CA GLY A 210 1.43 10.89 21.32
C GLY A 210 1.28 12.32 20.78
N ALA A 211 2.38 13.02 20.56
CA ALA A 211 2.39 14.40 20.07
C ALA A 211 1.67 14.55 18.72
N PHE A 212 1.78 13.56 17.82
CA PHE A 212 1.05 13.55 16.55
C PHE A 212 -0.47 13.55 16.75
N TYR A 213 -0.97 12.71 17.65
CA TYR A 213 -2.41 12.59 17.94
C TYR A 213 -2.94 13.80 18.73
N ALA A 214 -2.08 14.50 19.46
CA ALA A 214 -2.39 15.74 20.18
C ALA A 214 -2.35 17.01 19.29
N GLY A 215 -2.51 16.87 17.98
CA GLY A 215 -2.50 17.99 17.02
C GLY A 215 -1.14 18.27 16.38
N GLY A 216 -0.16 17.41 16.60
CA GLY A 216 1.14 17.44 15.91
C GLY A 216 1.09 16.95 14.46
N VAL A 217 2.26 16.77 13.88
CA VAL A 217 2.44 16.49 12.44
C VAL A 217 3.66 15.61 12.18
N LEU A 218 3.58 14.76 11.15
CA LEU A 218 4.70 13.95 10.67
C LEU A 218 5.68 14.79 9.85
N LEU A 219 6.95 14.40 9.84
CA LEU A 219 7.98 15.00 8.99
C LEU A 219 8.36 14.08 7.82
N PRO A 220 8.76 14.64 6.66
CA PRO A 220 9.24 13.85 5.52
C PRO A 220 10.57 13.14 5.80
N PHE A 221 10.79 11.94 5.23
CA PHE A 221 12.08 11.28 5.34
C PHE A 221 13.18 12.11 4.65
N GLY A 222 14.39 12.09 5.19
CA GLY A 222 15.53 12.79 4.56
C GLY A 222 15.30 14.30 4.34
N GLY A 223 14.39 14.92 5.12
CA GLY A 223 14.07 16.35 5.06
C GLY A 223 13.55 16.80 3.70
N HIS A 224 14.21 17.78 3.09
CA HIS A 224 13.77 18.38 1.82
C HIS A 224 13.67 17.38 0.64
N LYS A 225 14.38 16.25 0.71
CA LYS A 225 14.33 15.21 -0.34
C LYS A 225 13.01 14.43 -0.32
N GLY A 226 12.61 13.89 0.84
CA GLY A 226 11.31 13.24 0.99
C GLY A 226 10.16 14.21 0.77
N TYR A 227 10.33 15.48 1.18
CA TYR A 227 9.38 16.54 0.85
C TYR A 227 9.20 16.73 -0.66
N GLY A 228 10.30 16.86 -1.41
CA GLY A 228 10.25 17.02 -2.87
C GLY A 228 9.55 15.85 -3.56
N LEU A 229 9.79 14.62 -3.08
CA LEU A 229 9.11 13.42 -3.59
C LEU A 229 7.61 13.42 -3.24
N SER A 230 7.25 13.81 -2.01
CA SER A 230 5.86 13.90 -1.57
C SER A 230 5.06 14.93 -2.39
N VAL A 231 5.68 16.06 -2.74
CA VAL A 231 5.06 17.08 -3.63
C VAL A 231 4.80 16.52 -5.03
N LEU A 232 5.75 15.77 -5.60
CA LEU A 232 5.54 15.09 -6.87
C LEU A 232 4.33 14.14 -6.79
N ILE A 233 4.17 13.41 -5.69
CA ILE A 233 3.09 12.44 -5.51
C ILE A 233 1.73 13.13 -5.30
N GLU A 234 1.64 14.25 -4.59
CA GLU A 234 0.38 15.03 -4.54
C GLU A 234 -0.05 15.49 -5.94
N ILE A 235 0.89 15.98 -6.73
CA ILE A 235 0.59 16.53 -8.06
C ILE A 235 0.30 15.39 -9.04
N VAL A 236 1.18 14.39 -9.14
CA VAL A 236 1.01 13.30 -10.09
C VAL A 236 0.01 12.28 -9.57
N GLY A 237 0.21 11.69 -8.38
CA GLY A 237 -0.75 10.75 -7.81
C GLY A 237 -2.14 11.36 -7.59
N GLY A 238 -2.19 12.53 -6.95
CA GLY A 238 -3.45 13.21 -6.59
C GLY A 238 -4.16 13.92 -7.75
N LEU A 239 -3.51 14.88 -8.42
CA LEU A 239 -4.18 15.62 -9.51
C LEU A 239 -4.36 14.80 -10.79
N LEU A 240 -3.36 14.00 -11.22
CA LEU A 240 -3.49 13.24 -12.47
C LEU A 240 -4.54 12.14 -12.36
N SER A 241 -4.69 11.53 -11.18
CA SER A 241 -5.82 10.62 -10.94
C SER A 241 -7.15 11.36 -11.04
N GLY A 242 -7.19 12.64 -10.67
CA GLY A 242 -8.41 13.44 -10.57
C GLY A 242 -9.05 13.38 -9.18
N THR A 243 -8.38 12.78 -8.20
CA THR A 243 -8.83 12.76 -6.79
C THR A 243 -8.59 14.10 -6.09
N GLY A 244 -7.58 14.85 -6.52
CA GLY A 244 -7.21 16.15 -5.96
C GLY A 244 -6.02 16.07 -5.00
N ILE A 245 -5.62 17.24 -4.48
CA ILE A 245 -4.49 17.40 -3.54
C ILE A 245 -5.03 17.43 -2.11
N GLY A 246 -4.46 16.64 -1.20
CA GLY A 246 -4.98 16.45 0.16
C GLY A 246 -5.14 17.73 1.00
N SER A 247 -4.37 18.78 0.71
CA SER A 247 -4.44 20.07 1.40
C SER A 247 -5.32 21.14 0.76
N MET A 248 -5.96 20.83 -0.38
CA MET A 248 -6.78 21.80 -1.11
C MET A 248 -8.27 21.72 -0.71
N PRO A 249 -9.00 22.85 -0.69
CA PRO A 249 -10.41 22.89 -0.29
C PRO A 249 -11.33 21.99 -1.11
N GLU A 250 -10.98 21.67 -2.35
CA GLU A 250 -11.76 20.85 -3.27
C GLU A 250 -11.61 19.35 -3.02
N TYR A 251 -10.59 18.93 -2.27
CA TYR A 251 -10.37 17.53 -1.95
C TYR A 251 -11.53 17.00 -1.09
N ARG A 252 -11.99 15.80 -1.43
CA ARG A 252 -13.15 15.15 -0.79
C ARG A 252 -12.77 13.86 -0.07
N GLY A 253 -11.48 13.66 0.19
CA GLY A 253 -10.93 12.39 0.62
C GLY A 253 -10.74 11.43 -0.56
N GLY A 254 -10.15 10.26 -0.27
CA GLY A 254 -9.88 9.21 -1.24
C GLY A 254 -8.39 9.02 -1.52
N PHE A 255 -8.07 7.99 -2.29
CA PHE A 255 -6.69 7.59 -2.57
C PHE A 255 -6.39 7.68 -4.06
N GLY A 256 -5.92 8.85 -4.50
CA GLY A 256 -5.53 9.06 -5.88
C GLY A 256 -4.32 8.20 -6.21
N THR A 257 -4.51 7.26 -7.13
CA THR A 257 -3.49 6.26 -7.47
C THR A 257 -3.16 6.34 -8.95
N VAL A 258 -1.87 6.36 -9.27
CA VAL A 258 -1.37 6.30 -10.65
C VAL A 258 -0.38 5.15 -10.75
N LEU A 259 -0.63 4.25 -11.70
CA LEU A 259 0.25 3.13 -12.03
C LEU A 259 0.88 3.35 -13.40
N MET A 260 2.16 3.04 -13.52
CA MET A 260 2.92 3.10 -14.76
C MET A 260 3.61 1.77 -14.97
N ALA A 261 3.59 1.27 -16.21
CA ALA A 261 4.24 0.04 -16.61
C ALA A 261 5.05 0.25 -17.89
N PHE A 262 6.26 -0.32 -17.94
CA PHE A 262 7.16 -0.27 -19.07
C PHE A 262 7.52 -1.70 -19.47
N ASP A 263 7.21 -2.06 -20.70
CA ASP A 263 7.54 -3.38 -21.25
C ASP A 263 9.03 -3.45 -21.57
N ILE A 264 9.72 -4.37 -20.91
CA ILE A 264 11.15 -4.55 -21.08
C ILE A 264 11.49 -4.93 -22.53
N ALA A 265 10.64 -5.75 -23.17
CA ALA A 265 10.87 -6.24 -24.53
C ALA A 265 10.88 -5.11 -25.58
N ALA A 266 10.31 -3.95 -25.26
CA ALA A 266 10.36 -2.77 -26.12
C ALA A 266 11.74 -2.10 -26.16
N PHE A 267 12.62 -2.39 -25.20
CA PHE A 267 13.93 -1.74 -25.07
C PHE A 267 15.11 -2.72 -25.16
N LEU A 268 14.96 -3.93 -24.60
CA LEU A 268 16.01 -4.96 -24.60
C LEU A 268 15.42 -6.37 -24.41
N PRO A 269 16.18 -7.44 -24.68
CA PRO A 269 15.72 -8.80 -24.38
C PRO A 269 15.40 -8.99 -22.89
N PRO A 270 14.17 -9.43 -22.51
CA PRO A 270 13.78 -9.58 -21.10
C PRO A 270 14.69 -10.49 -20.28
N ALA A 271 15.17 -11.60 -20.86
CA ALA A 271 16.12 -12.50 -20.20
C ALA A 271 17.42 -11.79 -19.80
N ARG A 272 17.94 -10.89 -20.65
CA ARG A 272 19.14 -10.10 -20.32
C ARG A 272 18.88 -9.13 -19.19
N PHE A 273 17.71 -8.49 -19.18
CA PHE A 273 17.32 -7.59 -18.09
C PHE A 273 17.29 -8.34 -16.75
N ARG A 274 16.56 -9.46 -16.69
CA ARG A 274 16.43 -10.28 -15.47
C ARG A 274 17.76 -10.82 -14.97
N GLU A 275 18.61 -11.31 -15.88
CA GLU A 275 19.95 -11.79 -15.55
C GLU A 275 20.82 -10.67 -14.94
N GLN A 276 20.82 -9.48 -15.55
CA GLN A 276 21.60 -8.36 -15.03
C GLN A 276 21.05 -7.83 -13.70
N THR A 277 19.73 -7.80 -13.53
CA THR A 277 19.09 -7.50 -12.23
C THR A 277 19.52 -8.50 -11.17
N GLU A 278 19.54 -9.79 -11.48
CA GLU A 278 19.97 -10.84 -10.56
C GLU A 278 21.44 -10.68 -10.16
N GLN A 279 22.31 -10.43 -11.13
CA GLN A 279 23.73 -10.15 -10.87
C GLN A 279 23.92 -8.91 -9.99
N PHE A 280 23.13 -7.86 -10.20
CA PHE A 280 23.16 -6.65 -9.38
C PHE A 280 22.70 -6.92 -7.95
N CYS A 281 21.59 -7.63 -7.77
CA CYS A 281 21.09 -8.02 -6.45
C CYS A 281 22.12 -8.84 -5.68
N ARG A 282 22.74 -9.82 -6.34
CA ARG A 282 23.82 -10.61 -5.74
C ARG A 282 24.99 -9.75 -5.27
N ARG A 283 25.42 -8.80 -6.10
CA ARG A 283 26.51 -7.87 -5.73
C ARG A 283 26.18 -7.00 -4.53
N LEU A 284 24.92 -6.56 -4.40
CA LEU A 284 24.48 -5.83 -3.21
C LEU A 284 24.58 -6.73 -1.98
N ASN A 285 24.05 -7.94 -2.03
CA ASN A 285 24.06 -8.89 -0.91
C ASN A 285 25.49 -9.33 -0.51
N GLU A 286 26.41 -9.41 -1.46
CA GLU A 286 27.83 -9.74 -1.23
C GLU A 286 28.68 -8.55 -0.73
N THR A 287 28.08 -7.37 -0.54
CA THR A 287 28.79 -6.18 -0.07
C THR A 287 29.34 -6.41 1.35
N PRO A 288 30.63 -6.12 1.61
CA PRO A 288 31.18 -6.17 2.97
C PRO A 288 30.37 -5.30 3.94
N LEU A 289 30.04 -5.87 5.09
CA LEU A 289 29.16 -5.25 6.06
C LEU A 289 29.83 -4.06 6.74
N ALA A 290 29.07 -2.98 6.92
CA ALA A 290 29.45 -1.90 7.82
C ALA A 290 29.36 -2.37 9.28
N GLU A 291 30.07 -1.68 10.18
CA GLU A 291 30.03 -1.97 11.62
C GLU A 291 28.58 -1.96 12.15
N GLY A 292 28.22 -2.99 12.92
CA GLY A 292 26.89 -3.12 13.52
C GLY A 292 25.80 -3.65 12.59
N HIS A 293 26.13 -4.04 11.35
CA HIS A 293 25.18 -4.65 10.41
C HIS A 293 25.45 -6.16 10.25
N GLU A 294 24.38 -6.95 10.16
CA GLU A 294 24.45 -8.42 10.01
C GLU A 294 24.34 -8.86 8.54
N GLU A 295 23.74 -8.03 7.69
CA GLU A 295 23.53 -8.32 6.28
C GLU A 295 23.18 -7.05 5.48
N VAL A 296 23.27 -7.15 4.15
CA VAL A 296 22.68 -6.20 3.21
C VAL A 296 21.50 -6.89 2.55
N LEU A 297 20.34 -6.22 2.55
CA LEU A 297 19.11 -6.72 1.92
C LEU A 297 18.79 -5.90 0.67
N VAL A 298 18.37 -6.59 -0.38
CA VAL A 298 17.74 -5.99 -1.55
C VAL A 298 16.28 -5.65 -1.23
N PRO A 299 15.72 -4.54 -1.75
CA PRO A 299 14.31 -4.20 -1.53
C PRO A 299 13.36 -5.37 -1.84
N GLY A 300 12.51 -5.71 -0.86
CA GLY A 300 11.57 -6.83 -0.92
C GLY A 300 12.05 -8.10 -0.20
N GLU A 301 13.34 -8.26 0.07
CA GLU A 301 13.87 -9.47 0.73
C GLU A 301 13.47 -9.57 2.21
N LEU A 302 13.31 -8.42 2.90
CA LEU A 302 12.82 -8.40 4.27
C LEU A 302 11.38 -8.90 4.33
N GLU A 303 10.52 -8.38 3.45
CA GLU A 303 9.12 -8.74 3.35
C GLU A 303 8.95 -10.23 2.99
N GLU A 304 9.77 -10.75 2.06
CA GLU A 304 9.76 -12.17 1.69
C GLU A 304 10.24 -13.09 2.83
N ARG A 305 11.19 -12.63 3.66
CA ARG A 305 11.57 -13.36 4.89
C ARG A 305 10.41 -13.42 5.87
N VAL A 306 9.73 -12.30 6.09
CA VAL A 306 8.56 -12.21 6.98
C VAL A 306 7.42 -13.10 6.44
N ARG A 307 7.20 -13.15 5.12
CA ARG A 307 6.24 -14.06 4.50
C ARG A 307 6.53 -15.51 4.88
N ARG A 308 7.75 -15.99 4.66
CA ARG A 308 8.12 -17.38 4.97
C ARG A 308 7.95 -17.72 6.45
N GLU A 309 8.28 -16.78 7.33
CA GLU A 309 8.06 -16.94 8.77
C GLU A 309 6.56 -17.05 9.09
N ARG A 310 5.74 -16.13 8.59
CA ARG A 310 4.29 -16.08 8.87
C ARG A 310 3.49 -17.18 8.17
N GLU A 311 3.98 -17.71 7.05
CA GLU A 311 3.42 -18.92 6.43
C GLU A 311 3.66 -20.16 7.29
N ARG A 312 4.85 -20.27 7.89
CA ARG A 312 5.22 -21.41 8.75
C ARG A 312 4.58 -21.33 10.14
N ASP A 313 4.67 -20.17 10.78
CA ASP A 313 4.33 -19.99 12.20
C ASP A 313 2.93 -19.37 12.39
N GLY A 314 2.32 -18.91 11.30
CA GLY A 314 1.07 -18.17 11.30
C GLY A 314 1.28 -16.66 11.42
N ILE A 315 0.25 -15.92 11.02
CA ILE A 315 0.20 -14.46 11.11
C ILE A 315 -0.11 -14.07 12.57
N PRO A 316 0.73 -13.22 13.19
CA PRO A 316 0.45 -12.66 14.51
C PRO A 316 -0.65 -11.60 14.39
N ILE A 317 -1.74 -11.78 15.13
CA ILE A 317 -2.83 -10.80 15.23
C ILE A 317 -2.88 -10.30 16.68
N PRO A 318 -2.72 -8.98 16.93
CA PRO A 318 -2.88 -8.43 18.27
C PRO A 318 -4.27 -8.74 18.83
N GLU A 319 -4.36 -9.01 20.14
CA GLU A 319 -5.61 -9.36 20.81
C GLU A 319 -6.72 -8.31 20.58
N THR A 320 -6.37 -7.02 20.62
CA THR A 320 -7.32 -5.93 20.35
C THR A 320 -7.88 -6.00 18.93
N THR A 321 -7.01 -6.19 17.93
CA THR A 321 -7.44 -6.37 16.53
C THR A 321 -8.27 -7.64 16.37
N TRP A 322 -7.95 -8.72 17.08
CA TRP A 322 -8.72 -9.95 17.04
C TRP A 322 -10.15 -9.76 17.59
N GLN A 323 -10.30 -9.07 18.71
CA GLN A 323 -11.60 -8.72 19.29
C GLN A 323 -12.43 -7.84 18.36
N GLU A 324 -11.81 -6.82 17.76
CA GLU A 324 -12.46 -5.96 16.76
C GLU A 324 -12.95 -6.76 15.55
N LEU A 325 -12.12 -7.69 15.04
CA LEU A 325 -12.45 -8.52 13.89
C LEU A 325 -13.60 -9.50 14.18
N THR A 326 -13.57 -10.16 15.33
CA THR A 326 -14.60 -11.15 15.71
C THR A 326 -15.94 -10.51 16.05
N ALA A 327 -15.96 -9.22 16.40
CA ALA A 327 -17.17 -8.44 16.56
C ALA A 327 -17.81 -7.99 15.22
N LEU A 328 -17.13 -8.16 14.09
CA LEU A 328 -17.68 -7.78 12.78
C LEU A 328 -18.77 -8.77 12.33
N PRO A 329 -19.83 -8.29 11.66
CA PRO A 329 -20.84 -9.17 11.08
C PRO A 329 -20.22 -10.21 10.13
N GLY A 330 -20.59 -11.48 10.32
CA GLY A 330 -20.10 -12.60 9.50
C GLY A 330 -18.72 -13.15 9.88
N ALA A 331 -18.06 -12.61 10.91
CA ALA A 331 -16.75 -13.09 11.35
C ALA A 331 -16.82 -14.51 11.96
N LEU A 332 -17.79 -14.73 12.85
CA LEU A 332 -18.06 -16.02 13.46
C LEU A 332 -19.01 -16.84 12.59
N SER A 333 -18.77 -18.14 12.52
CA SER A 333 -19.76 -19.07 11.95
C SER A 333 -20.90 -19.29 12.95
N ASN A 334 -22.11 -19.62 12.48
CA ASN A 334 -23.22 -20.00 13.36
C ASN A 334 -22.88 -21.17 14.33
N SER A 335 -21.78 -21.92 14.10
CA SER A 335 -21.29 -22.96 15.01
C SER A 335 -20.38 -22.46 16.14
N GLU A 336 -19.91 -21.21 16.10
CA GLU A 336 -19.06 -20.59 17.13
C GLU A 336 -19.80 -19.58 18.00
N GLU A 337 -20.96 -19.07 17.56
CA GLU A 337 -21.87 -18.25 18.37
C GLU A 337 -22.53 -19.04 19.53
N GLU A 338 -22.45 -20.38 19.53
CA GLU A 338 -23.02 -21.28 20.54
C GLU A 338 -21.98 -21.92 21.48
N ARG A 339 -20.76 -21.38 21.61
CA ARG A 339 -19.84 -21.82 22.68
C ARG A 339 -20.05 -20.95 23.93
N PRO A 340 -20.53 -21.53 25.06
CA PRO A 340 -20.85 -20.79 26.28
C PRO A 340 -19.63 -20.23 27.00
#